data_AF-A0A7S7RFM6-F1
#
_entry.id   AF-A0A7S7RFM6-F1
#
_cell.length_a   1.000
_cell.length_b   1.000
_cell.length_c   1.000
_cell.angle_alpha   90.00
_cell.angle_beta   90.00
_cell.angle_gamma   90.00
#
_symmetry.space_group_name_H-M   'P 1'
#
loop_
_entity.id
_entity.type
_entity.pdbx_description
1 polymer ?
#
loop_
_entity_poly.entity_id
_entity_poly.type
_entity_poly.pdbx_seq_one_letter_code
_entity_poly.pdbx_strand_id
1 'polypeptide(L)'
;MSCQITRVTKEISSIIQRFSCPNLRSYFNRNFLALYNRYHVKLNKDLKTKNEFCKELNDYKEMLERQTTISNIYYTGMLNTTK
;
A
#
# COMPACT_ATOMS: atom_id res chain seq x y z
N MET A 1 -1.27 -1.42 23.22
CA MET A 1 -1.31 -0.91 21.83
C MET A 1 -2.48 -1.57 21.10
N SER A 2 -3.56 -0.84 20.82
CA SER A 2 -4.61 -1.34 19.90
C SER A 2 -4.20 -1.01 18.47
N CYS A 3 -3.67 -1.97 17.71
CA CYS A 3 -3.36 -1.74 16.31
C CYS A 3 -4.65 -1.44 15.51
N GLN A 4 -4.68 -0.32 14.78
CA GLN A 4 -5.78 0.06 13.89
C GLN A 4 -5.57 -0.47 12.46
N ILE A 5 -5.48 -1.79 12.30
CA ILE A 5 -5.28 -2.48 11.00
C ILE A 5 -6.22 -1.91 9.93
N THR A 6 -7.50 -1.76 10.27
CA THR A 6 -8.53 -1.22 9.37
C THR A 6 -8.22 0.19 8.89
N ARG A 7 -7.66 1.05 9.75
CA ARG A 7 -7.30 2.42 9.38
C ARG A 7 -6.14 2.41 8.38
N VAL A 8 -5.05 1.71 8.72
CA VAL A 8 -3.86 1.63 7.84
C VAL A 8 -4.19 0.99 6.50
N THR A 9 -5.08 0.00 6.48
CA THR A 9 -5.57 -0.64 5.24
C THR A 9 -6.29 0.36 4.33
N LYS A 10 -7.14 1.22 4.89
CA LYS A 10 -7.83 2.29 4.14
C LYS A 10 -6.85 3.34 3.63
N GLU A 11 -5.87 3.74 4.45
CA GLU A 11 -4.80 4.67 4.05
C GLU A 11 -4.01 4.13 2.85
N ILE A 12 -3.57 2.87 2.91
CA ILE A 12 -2.85 2.21 1.80
C ILE A 12 -3.70 2.19 0.52
N SER A 13 -4.97 1.82 0.64
CA SER A 13 -5.89 1.79 -0.51
C SER A 13 -6.02 3.18 -1.15
N SER A 14 -6.10 4.24 -0.34
CA SER A 14 -6.13 5.63 -0.81
C SER A 14 -4.84 6.02 -1.52
N ILE A 15 -3.66 5.65 -0.97
CA ILE A 15 -2.37 5.96 -1.58
C ILE A 15 -2.22 5.26 -2.94
N ILE A 16 -2.61 3.99 -3.05
CA ILE A 16 -2.55 3.26 -4.32
C ILE A 16 -3.36 3.99 -5.40
N GLN A 17 -4.52 4.56 -5.08
CA GLN A 17 -5.32 5.29 -6.06
C GLN A 17 -4.66 6.59 -6.58
N ARG A 18 -3.69 7.15 -5.84
CA ARG A 18 -2.95 8.37 -6.22
C ARG A 18 -1.85 8.14 -7.26
N PHE A 19 -1.51 6.89 -7.58
CA PHE A 19 -0.57 6.62 -8.67
C PHE A 19 -1.22 6.96 -10.02
N SER A 20 -0.55 7.82 -10.80
CA SER A 20 -1.03 8.24 -12.12
C SER A 20 -0.95 7.11 -13.15
N CYS A 21 0.03 6.20 -13.00
CA CYS A 21 0.20 5.05 -13.88
C CYS A 21 -0.77 3.90 -13.52
N PRO A 22 -1.68 3.50 -14.43
CA PRO A 22 -2.67 2.44 -14.16
C PRO A 22 -2.04 1.06 -13.92
N ASN A 23 -0.91 0.75 -14.57
CA ASN A 23 -0.22 -0.52 -14.39
C ASN A 23 0.36 -0.64 -12.98
N LEU A 24 0.95 0.45 -12.45
CA LEU A 24 1.44 0.49 -11.07
C LEU A 24 0.30 0.38 -10.06
N ARG A 25 -0.84 1.05 -10.29
CA ARG A 25 -2.05 0.86 -9.46
C ARG A 25 -2.47 -0.60 -9.37
N SER A 26 -2.58 -1.27 -10.52
CA SER A 26 -2.96 -2.69 -10.58
C SER A 26 -1.96 -3.60 -9.87
N TYR A 27 -0.66 -3.33 -10.04
CA TYR A 27 0.42 -4.07 -9.39
C TYR A 27 0.36 -3.92 -7.86
N PHE A 28 0.30 -2.69 -7.35
CA PHE A 28 0.26 -2.45 -5.90
C PHE A 28 -1.03 -2.95 -5.24
N ASN A 29 -2.18 -2.88 -5.92
CA ASN A 29 -3.42 -3.49 -5.43
C ASN A 29 -3.29 -5.01 -5.26
N ARG A 30 -2.69 -5.71 -6.23
CA ARG A 30 -2.49 -7.17 -6.15
C ARG A 30 -1.55 -7.55 -5.01
N ASN A 31 -0.43 -6.83 -4.86
CA ASN A 31 0.51 -7.08 -3.77
C ASN A 31 -0.11 -6.79 -2.40
N PHE A 32 -0.89 -5.71 -2.28
CA PHE A 32 -1.59 -5.38 -1.05
C PHE A 32 -2.62 -6.44 -0.66
N LEU A 33 -3.41 -6.93 -1.62
CA LEU A 33 -4.35 -8.02 -1.39
C LEU A 33 -3.65 -9.31 -0.95
N ALA A 34 -2.51 -9.65 -1.58
CA ALA A 34 -1.72 -10.80 -1.20
C ALA A 34 -1.18 -10.67 0.23
N LEU A 35 -0.67 -9.49 0.61
CA LEU A 35 -0.21 -9.21 1.97
C LEU A 35 -1.36 -9.38 2.98
N TYR A 36 -2.54 -8.81 2.69
CA TYR A 36 -3.71 -8.93 3.57
C TYR A 36 -4.16 -10.39 3.73
N ASN A 37 -4.24 -11.14 2.63
CA ASN A 37 -4.67 -12.54 2.64
C ASN A 37 -3.72 -13.47 3.42
N ARG A 38 -2.40 -13.22 3.40
CA ARG A 38 -1.42 -13.99 4.19
C ARG A 38 -1.71 -13.92 5.69
N TYR A 39 -2.19 -12.77 6.17
CA TYR A 39 -2.45 -12.54 7.58
C TYR A 39 -3.90 -12.76 7.98
N HIS A 40 -4.87 -12.67 7.07
CA HIS A 40 -6.30 -12.81 7.37
C HIS A 40 -6.63 -14.05 8.22
N VAL A 41 -6.02 -15.20 7.93
CA VAL A 41 -6.23 -16.47 8.67
C VAL A 41 -5.58 -16.44 10.07
N LYS A 42 -4.55 -15.63 10.27
CA LYS A 42 -3.76 -15.56 11.52
C LYS A 42 -4.17 -14.39 12.42
N LEU A 43 -4.86 -13.38 11.89
CA LEU A 43 -5.25 -12.18 12.64
C LEU A 43 -6.18 -12.47 13.81
N ASN A 44 -6.94 -13.57 13.78
CA ASN A 44 -7.80 -13.96 14.90
C ASN A 44 -7.09 -14.78 15.99
N LYS A 45 -5.82 -15.15 15.79
CA LYS A 45 -5.14 -16.14 16.65
C LYS A 45 -4.42 -15.52 17.86
N ASP A 46 -3.73 -14.38 17.68
CA ASP A 46 -3.00 -13.77 18.79
C ASP A 46 -2.67 -12.27 18.55
N LEU A 47 -2.40 -11.55 19.65
CA LEU A 47 -2.10 -10.11 19.64
C LEU A 47 -0.73 -9.79 19.02
N LYS A 48 0.25 -10.69 19.10
CA LYS A 48 1.60 -10.50 18.55
C LYS A 48 1.53 -10.47 17.03
N THR A 49 0.83 -11.42 16.41
CA THR A 49 0.58 -11.45 14.96
C THR A 49 -0.15 -10.19 14.49
N LYS A 50 -1.13 -9.69 15.26
CA LYS A 50 -1.80 -8.41 14.93
C LYS A 50 -0.82 -7.23 14.92
N ASN A 51 0.09 -7.17 15.88
CA ASN A 51 1.08 -6.10 15.97
C ASN A 51 2.16 -6.20 14.88
N GLU A 52 2.63 -7.41 14.57
CA GLU A 52 3.57 -7.66 13.47
C GLU A 52 2.96 -7.26 12.12
N PHE A 53 1.72 -7.68 11.87
CA PHE A 53 0.98 -7.27 10.67
C PHE A 53 0.78 -5.76 10.62
N CYS A 54 0.49 -5.12 11.76
CA CYS A 54 0.40 -3.67 11.86
C CYS A 54 1.68 -2.99 11.39
N LYS A 55 2.83 -3.50 11.82
CA LYS A 55 4.14 -2.97 11.49
C LYS A 55 4.40 -3.11 10.00
N GLU A 56 4.19 -4.29 9.45
CA GLU A 56 4.37 -4.56 8.02
C GLU A 56 3.46 -3.69 7.13
N LEU A 57 2.21 -3.44 7.57
CA LEU A 57 1.32 -2.51 6.89
C LEU A 57 1.84 -1.06 6.91
N ASN A 58 2.37 -0.60 8.04
CA ASN A 58 2.92 0.76 8.12
C ASN A 58 4.19 0.91 7.27
N ASP A 59 5.07 -0.09 7.27
CA ASP A 59 6.27 -0.10 6.44
C ASP A 59 5.90 -0.10 4.95
N TYR A 60 4.90 -0.90 4.56
CA TYR A 60 4.38 -0.92 3.18
C TYR A 60 3.72 0.42 2.79
N LYS A 61 3.00 1.06 3.71
CA LYS A 61 2.41 2.39 3.51
C LYS A 61 3.49 3.43 3.22
N GLU A 62 4.53 3.49 4.04
CA GLU A 62 5.62 4.45 3.87
C GLU A 62 6.36 4.24 2.54
N MET A 63 6.60 2.98 2.17
CA MET A 63 7.16 2.64 0.86
C MET A 63 6.27 3.16 -0.29
N LEU A 64 4.96 2.95 -0.22
CA LEU A 64 4.02 3.41 -1.26
C LEU A 64 3.96 4.94 -1.37
N GLU A 65 3.99 5.67 -0.26
CA GLU A 65 4.00 7.14 -0.28
C GLU A 65 5.23 7.66 -1.04
N ARG A 66 6.41 7.12 -0.76
CA ARG A 66 7.65 7.48 -1.49
C ARG A 66 7.56 7.15 -2.98
N GLN A 67 7.04 5.96 -3.31
CA GLN A 67 6.88 5.50 -4.70
C GLN A 67 5.85 6.33 -5.48
N THR A 68 4.79 6.81 -4.82
CA THR A 68 3.75 7.64 -5.46
C THR A 68 4.34 8.95 -5.97
N THR A 69 5.13 9.63 -5.13
CA THR A 69 5.78 10.90 -5.48
C THR A 69 6.72 10.73 -6.66
N ILE A 70 7.61 9.74 -6.61
CA ILE A 70 8.56 9.43 -7.68
C ILE A 70 7.81 9.11 -8.97
N SER A 71 6.88 8.15 -8.93
CA SER A 71 6.17 7.70 -10.11
C SER A 71 5.38 8.82 -10.78
N ASN A 72 4.73 9.69 -9.99
CA ASN A 72 3.97 10.80 -10.55
C ASN A 72 4.86 11.84 -11.23
N ILE A 73 6.02 12.18 -10.68
CA ILE A 73 7.00 13.09 -11.31
C ILE A 73 7.45 12.53 -12.68
N TYR A 74 7.90 11.28 -12.74
CA TYR A 74 8.41 10.68 -13.97
C TYR A 74 7.31 10.44 -15.02
N TYR A 75 6.13 9.95 -14.59
CA TYR A 75 5.04 9.63 -15.51
C TYR A 75 4.40 10.89 -16.12
N THR A 76 4.19 11.93 -15.30
CA THR A 76 3.69 13.22 -15.82
C THR A 76 4.73 13.94 -16.67
N GLY A 77 6.01 13.85 -16.31
CA GLY A 77 7.13 14.33 -17.12
C GLY A 77 7.15 13.68 -18.51
N MET A 78 7.01 12.34 -18.59
CA MET A 78 6.95 11.62 -19.87
C MET A 78 5.76 12.04 -20.73
N LEU A 79 4.57 12.22 -20.16
CA LEU A 79 3.38 12.65 -20.91
C LEU A 79 3.51 14.07 -21.49
N ASN A 80 4.28 14.93 -20.83
CA ASN A 80 4.50 16.30 -21.28
C ASN A 80 5.60 16.42 -22.35
N THR A 81 6.53 15.47 -22.45
CA THR A 81 7.60 15.46 -23.46
C THR A 81 7.23 14.70 -24.74
N THR A 82 6.05 14.07 -24.79
CA THR A 82 5.53 13.37 -25.99
C THR A 82 4.49 14.19 -26.78
N LYS A 83 4.33 15.48 -26.49
CA LYS A 83 3.55 16.43 -27.29
C LYS A 83 4.46 17.30 -28.14
#